data_AF-A0A560GQQ8-F1
#
_entry.id   AF-A0A560GQQ8-F1
#
_cell.length_a   1.000
_cell.length_b   1.000
_cell.length_c   1.000
_cell.angle_alpha   90.00
_cell.angle_beta   90.00
_cell.angle_gamma   90.00
#
_symmetry.space_group_name_H-M   'P 1'
#
loop_
_entity.id
_entity.type
_entity.pdbx_description
1 polymer ?
#
loop_
_entity_poly.entity_id
_entity_poly.type
_entity_poly.pdbx_seq_one_letter_code
_entity_poly.pdbx_strand_id
1 'polypeptide(L)'
;MRQVDTVQVAYAFRNGAHSFQVEDPATGAIAVAHGVPEIAYEQVTRTLSERATGLSGRRVVARPALPFDDFFNWLRQNPIASVAGAPVKVEFAWELR
;
A
#
# COMPACT_ATOMS: atom_id res chain seq x y z
N MET A 1 -18.15 17.02 1.36
CA MET A 1 -17.58 15.66 1.35
C MET A 1 -16.11 15.80 1.03
N ARG A 2 -15.20 15.30 1.87
CA ARG A 2 -13.76 15.40 1.62
C ARG A 2 -13.42 14.36 0.54
N GLN A 3 -12.98 14.82 -0.63
CA GLN A 3 -12.49 13.93 -1.67
C GLN A 3 -11.13 13.43 -1.21
N VAL A 4 -11.04 12.15 -0.83
CA VAL A 4 -9.73 11.54 -0.60
C VAL A 4 -9.19 11.16 -1.95
N ASP A 5 -8.47 12.08 -2.58
CA ASP A 5 -7.88 11.86 -3.90
C ASP A 5 -6.62 11.00 -3.79
N THR A 6 -6.00 10.94 -2.61
CA THR A 6 -4.75 10.21 -2.39
C THR A 6 -4.66 9.66 -0.97
N VAL A 7 -4.22 8.42 -0.84
CA VAL A 7 -3.99 7.70 0.41
C VAL A 7 -2.51 7.36 0.53
N GLN A 8 -1.92 7.61 1.70
CA GLN A 8 -0.54 7.19 1.99
C GLN A 8 -0.52 5.75 2.52
N VAL A 9 0.31 4.92 1.90
CA VAL A 9 0.50 3.52 2.24
C VAL A 9 1.95 3.31 2.69
N ALA A 10 2.12 2.93 3.94
CA ALA A 10 3.40 2.62 4.55
C ALA A 10 3.82 1.19 4.23
N TYR A 11 5.01 1.04 3.64
CA TYR A 11 5.69 -0.22 3.42
C TYR A 11 6.74 -0.49 4.50
N ALA A 12 6.85 -1.75 4.91
CA ALA A 12 7.97 -2.29 5.69
C ALA A 12 8.19 -3.78 5.39
N PHE A 13 9.44 -4.25 5.50
CA PHE A 13 9.74 -5.68 5.50
C PHE A 13 10.05 -6.16 6.93
N ARG A 14 9.25 -7.09 7.45
CA ARG A 14 9.43 -7.63 8.81
C ARG A 14 9.14 -9.11 8.83
N ASN A 15 9.99 -9.88 9.53
CA ASN A 15 9.80 -11.32 9.75
C ASN A 15 9.55 -12.12 8.46
N GLY A 16 10.23 -11.77 7.36
CA GLY A 16 10.06 -12.46 6.08
C GLY A 16 8.83 -12.05 5.28
N ALA A 17 8.10 -11.00 5.69
CA ALA A 17 6.90 -10.52 5.02
C ALA A 17 7.00 -9.04 4.60
N HIS A 18 6.46 -8.75 3.42
CA HIS A 18 6.18 -7.42 2.90
C HIS A 18 4.87 -6.94 3.48
N SER A 19 4.95 -5.91 4.32
CA SER A 19 3.80 -5.33 5.00
C SER A 19 3.44 -3.97 4.43
N PHE A 20 2.16 -3.77 4.15
CA PHE A 20 1.59 -2.49 3.76
C PHE A 20 0.54 -2.06 4.79
N GLN A 21 0.66 -0.83 5.26
CA GLN A 21 -0.22 -0.26 6.28
C GLN A 21 -0.78 1.07 5.82
N VAL A 22 -2.06 1.28 6.07
CA VAL A 22 -2.76 2.53 5.80
C VAL A 22 -3.39 3.01 7.09
N GLU A 23 -3.14 4.26 7.42
CA GLU A 23 -3.78 4.97 8.53
C GLU A 23 -4.50 6.20 7.95
N ASP A 24 -5.58 5.95 7.21
CA ASP A 24 -6.38 7.02 6.61
C ASP A 24 -7.76 7.09 7.29
N PRO A 25 -8.19 8.28 7.78
CA PRO A 25 -9.48 8.43 8.44
C PRO A 25 -10.70 8.12 7.56
N ALA A 26 -10.59 8.22 6.23
CA ALA A 26 -11.70 7.92 5.36
C ALA A 26 -11.78 6.42 5.06
N THR A 27 -10.70 5.79 4.59
CA THR A 27 -10.69 4.36 4.25
C THR A 27 -10.62 3.44 5.47
N GLY A 28 -10.28 3.99 6.64
CA GLY A 28 -9.98 3.26 7.85
C GLY A 28 -8.59 2.63 7.81
N ALA A 29 -8.25 1.94 8.90
CA ALA A 29 -6.98 1.22 9.01
C ALA A 29 -6.97 -0.02 8.11
N ILE A 30 -5.91 -0.17 7.31
CA ILE A 30 -5.64 -1.36 6.49
C ILE A 30 -4.26 -1.88 6.86
N ALA A 31 -4.15 -3.19 7.06
CA ALA A 31 -2.88 -3.87 7.25
C ALA A 31 -2.86 -5.14 6.41
N VAL A 32 -1.88 -5.25 5.53
CA VAL A 32 -1.65 -6.39 4.64
C VAL A 32 -0.22 -6.86 4.85
N ALA A 33 0.01 -8.17 4.91
CA ALA A 33 1.36 -8.74 5.00
C ALA A 33 1.43 -10.04 4.18
N HIS A 34 2.44 -10.16 3.32
CA HIS A 34 2.67 -11.39 2.54
C HIS A 34 4.16 -11.63 2.25
N GLY A 35 4.58 -12.89 2.14
CA GLY A 35 5.98 -13.25 1.82
C GLY A 35 6.41 -12.92 0.38
N VAL A 36 5.44 -12.66 -0.50
CA VAL A 36 5.65 -12.25 -1.90
C VAL A 36 5.24 -10.78 -2.04
N PRO A 37 6.12 -9.88 -2.51
CA PRO A 37 5.85 -8.44 -2.56
C PRO A 37 4.67 -8.10 -3.47
N GLU A 38 4.58 -8.74 -4.63
CA GLU A 38 3.50 -8.53 -5.62
C GLU A 38 2.13 -8.80 -5.00
N ILE A 39 1.98 -9.95 -4.33
CA ILE A 39 0.72 -10.33 -3.69
C ILE A 39 0.34 -9.32 -2.60
N ALA A 40 1.29 -8.88 -1.77
CA ALA A 40 1.02 -7.86 -0.76
C ALA A 40 0.60 -6.51 -1.39
N TYR A 41 1.22 -6.13 -2.51
CA TYR A 41 0.94 -4.91 -3.27
C TYR A 41 -0.45 -4.92 -3.90
N GLU A 42 -0.83 -6.04 -4.51
CA GLU A 42 -2.15 -6.26 -5.09
C GLU A 42 -3.23 -6.27 -4.01
N GLN A 43 -2.97 -6.96 -2.89
CA GLN A 43 -3.92 -7.04 -1.77
C GLN A 43 -4.21 -5.66 -1.19
N VAL A 44 -3.19 -4.82 -0.91
CA VAL A 44 -3.46 -3.47 -0.37
C VAL A 44 -4.22 -2.60 -1.38
N THR A 45 -3.90 -2.70 -2.67
CA THR A 45 -4.61 -1.98 -3.75
C THR A 45 -6.07 -2.40 -3.83
N ARG A 46 -6.33 -3.70 -3.78
CA ARG A 46 -7.68 -4.27 -3.81
C ARG A 46 -8.48 -3.85 -2.59
N THR A 47 -7.92 -3.99 -1.39
CA THR A 47 -8.60 -3.62 -0.14
C THR A 47 -8.93 -2.13 -0.09
N LEU A 48 -8.02 -1.26 -0.57
CA LEU A 48 -8.29 0.17 -0.69
C LEU A 48 -9.46 0.45 -1.64
N SER A 49 -9.49 -0.21 -2.80
CA SER A 49 -10.57 -0.07 -3.79
C SER A 49 -11.93 -0.50 -3.22
N GLU A 50 -11.96 -1.64 -2.52
CA GLU A 50 -13.16 -2.17 -1.87
C GLU A 50 -13.68 -1.20 -0.79
N ARG A 51 -12.78 -0.69 0.06
CA ARG A 51 -13.13 0.30 1.11
C ARG A 51 -13.65 1.60 0.52
N ALA A 52 -12.94 2.17 -0.45
CA ALA A 52 -13.32 3.42 -1.10
C ALA A 52 -14.64 3.30 -1.87
N THR A 53 -14.88 2.15 -2.51
CA THR A 53 -16.17 1.84 -3.16
C THR A 53 -17.30 1.79 -2.13
N GLY A 54 -17.10 1.09 -1.01
CA GLY A 54 -18.08 0.98 0.06
C GLY A 54 -18.45 2.34 0.68
N LEU A 55 -17.49 3.26 0.80
CA LEU A 55 -17.70 4.59 1.39
C LEU A 55 -18.39 5.57 0.44
N SER A 56 -18.02 5.53 -0.84
CA SER A 56 -18.54 6.49 -1.82
C SER A 56 -19.85 6.07 -2.46
N GLY A 57 -20.26 4.80 -2.33
CA GLY A 57 -21.44 4.24 -2.98
C GLY A 57 -21.31 4.13 -4.51
N ARG A 58 -20.14 4.43 -5.06
CA ARG A 58 -19.79 4.29 -6.48
C ARG A 58 -18.52 3.46 -6.59
N ARG A 59 -18.32 2.82 -7.75
CA ARG A 59 -17.08 2.08 -8.01
C ARG A 59 -15.90 3.05 -7.98
N VAL A 60 -14.95 2.80 -7.07
CA VAL A 60 -13.68 3.51 -6.95
C VAL A 60 -12.54 2.51 -7.06
N VAL A 61 -11.53 2.83 -7.84
CA VAL A 61 -10.33 2.03 -8.04
C VAL A 61 -9.16 2.77 -7.43
N ALA A 62 -8.50 2.14 -6.47
CA ALA A 62 -7.23 2.59 -5.96
C ALA A 62 -6.13 2.29 -6.99
N ARG A 63 -5.33 3.29 -7.32
CA ARG A 63 -4.20 3.17 -8.25
C ARG A 63 -2.93 3.60 -7.56
N PRO A 64 -1.93 2.73 -7.43
CA PRO A 64 -0.64 3.15 -6.89
C PRO A 64 -0.02 4.21 -7.79
N ALA A 65 0.51 5.27 -7.20
CA ALA A 65 1.27 6.31 -7.91
C ALA A 65 2.60 5.75 -8.45
N LEU A 66 3.14 4.72 -7.77
CA LEU A 66 4.30 3.96 -8.22
C LEU A 66 3.84 2.60 -8.78
N PRO A 67 4.03 2.28 -10.06
CA PRO A 67 3.76 0.94 -10.57
C PRO A 67 4.52 -0.15 -9.78
N PHE A 68 3.98 -1.37 -9.74
CA PHE A 68 4.62 -2.48 -9.01
C PHE A 68 6.06 -2.73 -9.48
N ASP A 69 6.31 -2.68 -10.79
CA ASP A 69 7.65 -2.88 -11.36
C ASP A 69 8.66 -1.86 -10.83
N ASP A 70 8.24 -0.60 -10.70
CA ASP A 70 9.09 0.47 -10.17
C ASP A 70 9.30 0.32 -8.66
N PHE A 71 8.27 -0.07 -7.91
CA PHE A 71 8.39 -0.44 -6.50
C PHE A 71 9.37 -1.62 -6.31
N PHE A 72 9.25 -2.66 -7.15
CA PHE A 72 10.09 -3.83 -7.07
C PHE A 72 11.55 -3.51 -7.45
N ASN A 73 11.75 -2.67 -8.48
CA ASN A 73 13.08 -2.15 -8.81
C ASN A 73 13.67 -1.31 -7.67
N TRP A 74 12.85 -0.47 -7.03
CA TRP A 74 13.26 0.28 -5.85
C TRP A 74 13.68 -0.64 -4.70
N LEU A 75 12.94 -1.73 -4.43
CA LEU A 75 13.33 -2.73 -3.43
C LEU A 75 14.70 -3.36 -3.72
N ARG A 76 14.95 -3.70 -4.99
CA ARG A 76 16.24 -4.27 -5.42
C ARG A 76 17.41 -3.30 -5.25
N GLN A 77 17.16 -2.00 -5.45
CA GLN A 77 18.16 -0.94 -5.27
C GLN A 77 18.33 -0.54 -3.79
N ASN A 78 17.35 -0.81 -2.94
CA ASN A 78 17.32 -0.46 -1.52
C ASN A 78 17.22 -1.73 -0.65
N PRO A 79 18.25 -2.61 -0.65
CA PRO A 79 18.17 -3.89 0.04
C PRO A 79 17.91 -3.74 1.54
N ILE A 80 18.33 -2.62 2.15
CA ILE A 80 18.05 -2.32 3.57
C ILE A 80 16.56 -2.23 3.89
N ALA A 81 15.72 -1.84 2.92
CA ALA A 81 14.26 -1.83 3.07
C ALA A 81 13.65 -3.25 3.09
N SER A 82 14.41 -4.26 2.67
CA SER A 82 14.05 -5.68 2.63
C SER A 82 14.83 -6.51 3.67
N VAL A 83 15.48 -5.88 4.65
CA VAL A 83 16.16 -6.57 5.76
C VAL A 83 15.22 -6.67 6.95
N ALA A 84 15.02 -7.88 7.46
CA ALA A 84 14.20 -8.11 8.65
C ALA A 84 14.79 -7.37 9.86
N GLY A 85 14.00 -6.50 10.49
CA GLY A 85 14.40 -5.71 11.65
C GLY A 85 15.00 -4.34 11.32
N ALA A 86 15.14 -3.97 10.04
CA ALA A 86 15.54 -2.63 9.66
C ALA A 86 14.42 -1.61 10.03
N PRO A 87 14.75 -0.43 10.56
CA PRO A 87 13.77 0.60 10.94
C PRO A 87 13.21 1.36 9.73
N VAL A 88 13.23 0.76 8.54
CA VAL A 88 12.86 1.42 7.29
C VAL A 88 11.34 1.32 7.10
N LYS A 89 10.65 2.43 7.35
CA LYS A 89 9.27 2.68 6.94
C LYS A 89 9.33 3.63 5.75
N VAL A 90 8.73 3.23 4.63
CA VAL A 90 8.65 4.07 3.42
C VAL A 90 7.20 4.25 3.04
N GLU A 91 6.80 5.47 2.67
CA GLU A 91 5.43 5.78 2.32
C GLU A 91 5.31 6.01 0.82
N PHE A 92 4.24 5.45 0.26
CA PHE A 92 3.93 5.47 -1.16
C PHE A 92 2.46 5.89 -1.32
N ALA A 93 2.15 6.62 -2.37
CA ALA A 93 0.81 7.18 -2.60
C ALA A 93 -0.06 6.25 -3.45
N TRP A 94 -1.35 6.12 -3.10
CA TRP A 94 -2.40 5.51 -3.92
C TRP A 94 -3.45 6.58 -4.23
N GLU A 95 -3.75 6.77 -5.50
CA GLU A 95 -4.83 7.65 -5.94
C GLU A 95 -6.16 6.88 -5.96
N LEU A 96 -7.24 7.50 -5.48
CA LEU A 96 -8.58 6.91 -5.52
C LEU A 96 -9.38 7.56 -6.65
N ARG A 97 -9.76 6.79 -7.68
CA ARG A 97 -10.44 7.31 -8.88
C ARG A 97 -11.71 6.53 -9.25
#